data_AF-A0A2I2YRY0-F1
#
_entry.id   AF-A0A2I2YRY0-F1
#
_cell.length_a   1.000
_cell.length_b   1.000
_cell.length_c   1.000
_cell.angle_alpha   90.00
_cell.angle_beta   90.00
_cell.angle_gamma   90.00
#
_symmetry.space_group_name_H-M   'P 1'
#
loop_
_entity.id
_entity.type
_entity.pdbx_description
1 polymer ?
#
loop_
_entity_poly.entity_id
_entity_poly.type
_entity_poly.pdbx_seq_one_letter_code
_entity_poly.pdbx_strand_id
1 'polypeptide(L)'
;MSSESSKKRKPKVIRSDGAPAEGKRNRSDTEQEGKYYSEEAEVDLRDPGRDYELYKYTCQELQRLMAEIQDLKSRGGKDVAIEIEERRIQSCVHFMTLKKLNRLAHIRLKKGRDQTHEAKQKVDAYHLQLQNLLYEVMHLQKEITKCLEFKSKHEEIDLVSLEEFYKEAPPDISKAEVTMGDPHQQTLARLDWELEQRKRLAEKYRECLSNKEKILKEIEVKKEYLSSLQPRLNSIMQASLPVQEYLFMPFDQAHKQYETARHLPPPLYVLFVQATAYGQACGEYGTSSCPPDKTLSVAIEGSVDEAKALFKPPEDSQDDESDSDAEEEQTTVPSSLEAEEV
;
A
#
# COMPACT_ATOMS: atom_id res chain seq x y z
N MET A 1 12.83 -24.69 24.60
CA MET A 1 13.95 -24.54 23.65
C MET A 1 14.52 -23.14 23.84
N SER A 2 15.72 -23.10 24.42
CA SER A 2 16.39 -21.94 25.01
C SER A 2 16.86 -20.91 23.99
N SER A 3 16.86 -19.62 24.34
CA SER A 3 18.06 -18.75 24.30
C SER A 3 17.73 -17.31 24.70
N GLU A 4 18.03 -17.01 25.96
CA GLU A 4 18.08 -15.69 26.56
C GLU A 4 19.51 -15.14 26.38
N SER A 5 19.70 -13.92 25.87
CA SER A 5 21.04 -13.31 25.80
C SER A 5 21.03 -11.81 26.12
N SER A 6 20.88 -11.53 27.41
CA SER A 6 21.13 -10.23 28.03
C SER A 6 22.63 -9.88 28.01
N LYS A 7 23.07 -9.01 27.09
CA LYS A 7 24.44 -8.49 27.07
C LYS A 7 24.64 -7.39 28.13
N LYS A 8 25.22 -7.80 29.25
CA LYS A 8 25.72 -6.95 30.35
C LYS A 8 26.84 -6.02 29.88
N ARG A 9 26.73 -4.73 30.21
CA ARG A 9 27.79 -3.71 30.13
C ARG A 9 28.92 -4.07 31.11
N LYS A 10 30.18 -4.02 30.65
CA LYS A 10 31.37 -4.15 31.51
C LYS A 10 31.89 -2.77 31.94
N PRO A 11 32.41 -2.61 33.18
CA PRO A 11 32.95 -1.36 33.66
C PRO A 11 34.39 -1.13 33.17
N LYS A 12 34.72 0.14 32.91
CA LYS A 12 36.01 0.63 32.45
C LYS A 12 37.00 0.63 33.62
N VAL A 13 38.01 -0.25 33.55
CA VAL A 13 39.14 -0.30 34.48
C VAL A 13 40.10 0.84 34.16
N ILE A 14 40.30 1.74 35.12
CA ILE A 14 41.35 2.77 35.10
C ILE A 14 42.64 2.07 35.55
N ARG A 15 43.62 1.95 34.64
CA ARG A 15 44.99 1.60 35.00
C ARG A 15 45.77 2.88 35.25
N SER A 16 46.12 3.08 36.50
CA SER A 16 47.24 3.91 36.94
C SER A 16 48.54 3.15 36.68
N ASP A 17 49.37 3.65 35.78
CA ASP A 17 50.79 3.29 35.72
C ASP A 17 51.60 4.58 35.82
N GLY A 18 52.21 4.77 36.99
CA GLY A 18 53.21 5.79 37.24
C GLY A 18 54.57 5.30 36.76
N ALA A 19 55.32 6.21 36.12
CA ALA A 19 56.74 6.11 35.83
C ALA A 19 57.37 7.51 35.99
N PRO A 20 58.68 7.61 36.25
CA PRO A 20 59.23 8.41 37.33
C PRO A 20 59.46 9.88 36.97
N ALA A 21 59.51 10.71 38.02
CA ALA A 21 60.03 12.06 37.95
C ALA A 21 61.54 12.02 37.66
N GLU A 22 61.93 12.29 36.41
CA GLU A 22 63.30 12.67 36.08
C GLU A 22 63.48 14.18 36.24
N GLY A 23 64.58 14.53 36.91
CA GLY A 23 64.88 15.85 37.41
C GLY A 23 65.05 16.90 36.30
N LYS A 24 64.56 18.10 36.61
CA LYS A 24 64.91 19.36 35.96
C LYS A 24 66.43 19.47 35.77
N ARG A 25 66.87 19.38 34.52
CA ARG A 25 68.08 20.06 34.02
C ARG A 25 67.66 21.19 33.08
N ASN A 26 67.00 22.21 33.65
CA ASN A 26 66.78 23.48 32.95
C ASN A 26 68.05 24.34 33.08
N ARG A 27 69.00 24.19 32.16
CA ARG A 27 70.03 25.21 31.90
C ARG A 27 70.73 25.00 30.55
N SER A 28 69.96 24.89 29.47
CA SER A 28 70.46 25.01 28.08
C SER A 28 69.36 25.29 27.05
N ASP A 29 68.09 25.04 27.38
CA ASP A 29 66.97 25.12 26.42
C ASP A 29 66.61 26.55 26.01
N THR A 30 66.71 27.52 26.92
CA THR A 30 66.28 28.90 26.65
C THR A 30 67.14 29.61 25.59
N GLU A 31 68.44 29.26 25.48
CA GLU A 31 69.31 29.78 24.41
C GLU A 31 69.12 29.04 23.08
N GLN A 32 68.74 27.75 23.13
CA GLN A 32 68.41 26.97 21.92
C GLN A 32 67.05 27.37 21.36
N GLU A 33 66.04 27.61 22.20
CA GLU A 33 64.74 28.18 21.82
C GLU A 33 64.93 29.56 21.18
N GLY A 34 65.70 30.47 21.80
CA GLY A 34 65.98 31.80 21.22
C GLY A 34 66.66 31.74 19.85
N LYS A 35 67.58 30.80 19.61
CA LYS A 35 68.17 30.53 18.29
C LYS A 35 67.21 29.87 17.31
N TYR A 36 66.32 29.00 17.79
CA TYR A 36 65.31 28.34 16.96
C TYR A 36 64.28 29.34 16.43
N TYR A 37 63.79 30.24 17.29
CA TYR A 37 62.91 31.34 16.90
C TYR A 37 63.60 32.33 15.95
N SER A 38 64.90 32.59 16.14
CA SER A 38 65.69 33.41 15.22
C SER A 38 65.82 32.77 13.84
N GLU A 39 66.07 31.45 13.77
CA GLU A 39 66.22 30.74 12.49
C GLU A 39 64.88 30.50 11.79
N GLU A 40 63.79 30.28 12.53
CA GLU A 40 62.43 30.22 11.97
C GLU A 40 62.01 31.55 11.32
N ALA A 41 62.31 32.68 11.98
CA ALA A 41 62.09 34.00 11.40
C ALA A 41 62.99 34.27 10.18
N GLU A 42 64.24 33.78 10.19
CA GLU A 42 65.12 33.84 9.01
C GLU A 42 64.56 33.04 7.83
N VAL A 43 63.95 31.88 8.05
CA VAL A 43 63.37 31.04 6.99
C VAL A 43 62.27 31.77 6.22
N ASP A 44 61.49 32.61 6.90
CA ASP A 44 60.37 33.37 6.32
C ASP A 44 60.83 34.57 5.47
N LEU A 45 61.96 35.18 5.82
CA LEU A 45 62.51 36.34 5.13
C LEU A 45 63.41 35.97 3.95
N ARG A 46 63.98 34.76 3.95
CA ARG A 46 64.94 34.30 2.96
C ARG A 46 64.27 33.63 1.78
N ASP A 47 64.72 34.02 0.58
CA ASP A 47 64.25 33.43 -0.67
C ASP A 47 64.82 31.99 -0.84
N PRO A 48 63.97 30.98 -1.06
CA PRO A 48 64.41 29.60 -1.27
C PRO A 48 65.32 29.41 -2.48
N GLY A 49 65.12 30.20 -3.55
CA GLY A 49 65.94 30.17 -4.76
C GLY A 49 67.35 30.67 -4.49
N ARG A 50 67.48 31.83 -3.82
CA ARG A 50 68.78 32.39 -3.41
C ARG A 50 69.52 31.51 -2.41
N ASP A 51 68.82 30.86 -1.47
CA ASP A 51 69.43 29.89 -0.56
C ASP A 51 69.97 28.68 -1.34
N TYR A 52 69.27 28.21 -2.38
CA TYR A 52 69.75 27.12 -3.23
C TYR A 52 70.96 27.53 -4.09
N GLU A 53 70.96 28.74 -4.64
CA GLU A 53 72.11 29.30 -5.35
C GLU A 53 73.35 29.41 -4.44
N LEU A 54 73.16 29.91 -3.21
CA LEU A 54 74.21 29.98 -2.21
C LEU A 54 74.72 28.58 -1.82
N TYR A 55 73.83 27.60 -1.65
CA TYR A 55 74.20 26.21 -1.42
C TYR A 55 75.10 25.70 -2.55
N LYS A 56 74.66 25.86 -3.81
CA LYS A 56 75.42 25.43 -4.99
C LYS A 56 76.79 26.12 -5.06
N TYR A 57 76.84 27.42 -4.81
CA TYR A 57 78.09 28.19 -4.78
C TYR A 57 79.04 27.67 -3.69
N THR A 58 78.56 27.46 -2.46
CA THR A 58 79.40 26.91 -1.38
C THR A 58 79.91 25.50 -1.66
N CYS A 59 79.14 24.67 -2.37
CA CYS A 59 79.62 23.36 -2.84
C CYS A 59 80.73 23.49 -3.89
N GLN A 60 80.61 24.44 -4.83
CA GLN A 60 81.63 24.70 -5.85
C GLN A 60 82.93 25.23 -5.23
N GLU A 61 82.83 26.16 -4.27
CA GLU A 61 83.98 26.68 -3.52
C GLU A 61 84.66 25.58 -2.70
N LEU A 62 83.88 24.73 -2.02
CA LEU A 62 84.43 23.59 -1.29
C LEU A 62 85.14 22.60 -2.23
N GLN A 63 84.58 22.34 -3.42
CA GLN A 63 85.21 21.50 -4.44
C GLN A 63 86.54 22.10 -4.93
N ARG A 64 86.59 23.42 -5.14
CA ARG A 64 87.82 24.15 -5.51
C ARG A 64 88.89 24.03 -4.42
N LEU A 65 88.52 24.28 -3.16
CA LEU A 65 89.43 24.16 -2.01
C LEU A 65 89.97 22.73 -1.86
N MET A 66 89.13 21.71 -2.07
CA MET A 66 89.56 20.31 -2.04
C MET A 66 90.56 19.99 -3.17
N ALA A 67 90.36 20.53 -4.37
CA ALA A 67 91.29 20.38 -5.49
C ALA A 67 92.63 21.10 -5.23
N GLU A 68 92.61 22.31 -4.65
CA GLU A 68 93.82 23.04 -4.27
C GLU A 68 94.59 22.33 -3.15
N ILE A 69 93.90 21.78 -2.14
CA ILE A 69 94.54 20.94 -1.12
C ILE A 69 95.20 19.70 -1.75
N GLN A 70 94.60 19.12 -2.79
CA GLN A 70 95.17 17.97 -3.50
C GLN A 70 96.44 18.34 -4.29
N ASP A 71 96.45 19.50 -4.97
CA ASP A 71 97.63 20.00 -5.70
C ASP A 71 98.77 20.43 -4.76
N LEU A 72 98.43 21.07 -3.64
CA LEU A 72 99.41 21.43 -2.61
C LEU A 72 100.07 20.17 -2.01
N LYS A 73 99.29 19.10 -1.79
CA LYS A 73 99.82 17.82 -1.33
C LYS A 73 100.72 17.11 -2.33
N SER A 74 100.52 17.30 -3.64
CA SER A 74 101.34 16.67 -4.69
C SER A 74 102.68 17.39 -4.93
N ARG A 75 102.75 18.70 -4.67
CA ARG A 75 103.95 19.54 -4.89
C ARG A 75 105.03 19.41 -3.82
N GLY A 76 104.65 19.23 -2.54
CA GLY A 76 105.56 19.03 -1.40
C GLY A 76 106.43 20.25 -1.01
N GLY A 77 106.55 20.56 0.29
CA GLY A 77 107.37 21.68 0.80
C GLY A 77 107.10 22.00 2.27
N LYS A 78 107.96 22.83 2.90
CA LYS A 78 107.81 23.23 4.33
C LYS A 78 106.73 24.30 4.57
N ASP A 79 106.50 25.21 3.60
CA ASP A 79 105.44 26.25 3.68
C ASP A 79 104.04 25.72 3.31
N VAL A 80 103.98 24.56 2.65
CA VAL A 80 102.74 23.90 2.21
C VAL A 80 101.83 23.52 3.38
N ALA A 81 102.39 23.27 4.56
CA ALA A 81 101.62 22.91 5.75
C ALA A 81 100.72 24.06 6.26
N ILE A 82 101.20 25.31 6.16
CA ILE A 82 100.46 26.49 6.62
C ILE A 82 99.32 26.79 5.64
N GLU A 83 99.59 26.74 4.33
CA GLU A 83 98.56 26.95 3.29
C GLU A 83 97.48 25.86 3.32
N ILE A 84 97.85 24.59 3.56
CA ILE A 84 96.87 23.51 3.73
C ILE A 84 95.96 23.77 4.93
N GLU A 85 96.50 24.22 6.06
CA GLU A 85 95.69 24.48 7.24
C GLU A 85 94.75 25.69 7.03
N GLU A 86 95.21 26.73 6.32
CA GLU A 86 94.35 27.84 5.91
C GLU A 86 93.18 27.39 5.02
N ARG A 87 93.43 26.53 4.02
CA ARG A 87 92.35 25.99 3.16
C ARG A 87 91.42 25.04 3.91
N ARG A 88 91.91 24.35 4.95
CA ARG A 88 91.06 23.55 5.86
C ARG A 88 90.16 24.44 6.70
N ILE A 89 90.65 25.55 7.22
CA ILE A 89 89.83 26.54 7.95
C ILE A 89 88.74 27.11 7.03
N GLN A 90 89.08 27.51 5.80
CA GLN A 90 88.09 27.97 4.82
C GLN A 90 87.05 26.90 4.49
N SER A 91 87.48 25.65 4.33
CA SER A 91 86.57 24.50 4.11
C SER A 91 85.62 24.29 5.31
N CYS A 92 86.11 24.43 6.54
CA CYS A 92 85.29 24.34 7.75
C CYS A 92 84.21 25.43 7.79
N VAL A 93 84.52 26.67 7.36
CA VAL A 93 83.52 27.74 7.23
C VAL A 93 82.44 27.36 6.22
N HIS A 94 82.82 26.83 5.05
CA HIS A 94 81.86 26.34 4.06
C HIS A 94 80.99 25.19 4.60
N PHE A 95 81.56 24.24 5.35
CA PHE A 95 80.78 23.20 6.02
C PHE A 95 79.79 23.75 7.06
N MET A 96 80.18 24.77 7.83
CA MET A 96 79.27 25.45 8.76
C MET A 96 78.13 26.12 8.01
N THR A 97 78.40 26.77 6.86
CA THR A 97 77.34 27.36 6.02
C THR A 97 76.39 26.29 5.47
N LEU A 98 76.90 25.16 4.97
CA LEU A 98 76.08 24.06 4.45
C LEU A 98 75.18 23.46 5.54
N LYS A 99 75.71 23.28 6.76
CA LYS A 99 74.91 22.83 7.92
C LYS A 99 73.81 23.83 8.27
N LYS A 100 74.10 25.13 8.25
CA LYS A 100 73.07 26.18 8.47
C LYS A 100 71.98 26.11 7.39
N LEU A 101 72.35 26.05 6.11
CA LEU A 101 71.39 25.96 5.00
C LEU A 101 70.52 24.69 5.08
N ASN A 102 71.10 23.56 5.47
CA ASN A 102 70.35 22.32 5.68
C ASN A 102 69.34 22.44 6.83
N ARG A 103 69.72 23.06 7.95
CA ARG A 103 68.81 23.33 9.06
C ARG A 103 67.65 24.23 8.64
N LEU A 104 67.92 25.32 7.92
CA LEU A 104 66.89 26.21 7.37
C LEU A 104 65.93 25.47 6.43
N ALA A 105 66.45 24.57 5.57
CA ALA A 105 65.62 23.76 4.68
C ALA A 105 64.69 22.81 5.45
N HIS A 106 65.18 22.15 6.51
CA HIS A 106 64.36 21.27 7.35
C HIS A 106 63.28 22.04 8.11
N ILE A 107 63.60 23.22 8.63
CA ILE A 107 62.62 24.10 9.29
C ILE A 107 61.54 24.52 8.29
N ARG A 108 61.92 24.98 7.09
CA ARG A 108 60.98 25.36 6.02
C ARG A 108 60.05 24.21 5.64
N LEU A 109 60.60 23.00 5.50
CA LEU A 109 59.83 21.80 5.17
C LEU A 109 58.84 21.45 6.27
N LYS A 110 59.27 21.48 7.54
CA LYS A 110 58.39 21.20 8.68
C LYS A 110 57.24 22.21 8.73
N LYS A 111 57.54 23.51 8.59
CA LYS A 111 56.54 24.57 8.56
C LYS A 111 55.50 24.37 7.46
N GLY A 112 55.94 24.07 6.23
CA GLY A 112 55.01 23.81 5.11
C GLY A 112 54.16 22.55 5.33
N ARG A 113 54.73 21.51 5.94
CA ARG A 113 54.00 20.28 6.29
C ARG A 113 52.94 20.54 7.35
N ASP A 114 53.28 21.27 8.41
CA ASP A 114 52.35 21.55 9.51
C ASP A 114 51.22 22.46 9.02
N GLN A 115 51.53 23.49 8.24
CA GLN A 115 50.53 24.38 7.63
C GLN A 115 49.54 23.62 6.72
N THR A 116 50.05 22.75 5.83
CA THR A 116 49.19 21.94 4.95
C THR A 116 48.37 20.93 5.73
N HIS A 117 48.91 20.38 6.81
CA HIS A 117 48.19 19.46 7.68
C HIS A 117 47.06 20.16 8.46
N GLU A 118 47.28 21.35 8.98
CA GLU A 118 46.25 22.16 9.64
C GLU A 118 45.12 22.54 8.69
N ALA A 119 45.47 22.99 7.47
CA ALA A 119 44.47 23.30 6.44
C ALA A 119 43.64 22.06 6.08
N LYS A 120 44.29 20.91 5.93
CA LYS A 120 43.62 19.63 5.69
C LYS A 120 42.64 19.28 6.82
N GLN A 121 43.05 19.37 8.09
CA GLN A 121 42.17 19.08 9.23
C GLN A 121 40.91 19.97 9.23
N LYS A 122 41.05 21.26 8.88
CA LYS A 122 39.91 22.17 8.75
C LYS A 122 38.96 21.74 7.63
N VAL A 123 39.48 21.34 6.48
CA VAL A 123 38.68 20.83 5.36
C VAL A 123 37.95 19.54 5.75
N ASP A 124 38.63 18.61 6.42
CA ASP A 124 38.03 17.36 6.89
C ASP A 124 36.88 17.63 7.88
N ALA A 125 37.03 18.63 8.75
CA ALA A 125 35.97 19.05 9.67
C ALA A 125 34.75 19.66 8.94
N TYR A 126 34.97 20.53 7.95
CA TYR A 126 33.87 21.07 7.13
C TYR A 126 33.20 19.97 6.29
N HIS A 127 33.98 19.04 5.75
CA HIS A 127 33.44 17.91 5.02
C HIS A 127 32.55 17.04 5.92
N LEU A 128 32.93 16.82 7.18
CA LEU A 128 32.08 16.12 8.14
C LEU A 128 30.76 16.85 8.40
N GLN A 129 30.79 18.18 8.58
CA GLN A 129 29.57 18.97 8.73
C GLN A 129 28.66 18.89 7.50
N LEU A 130 29.25 18.93 6.31
CA LEU A 130 28.52 18.75 5.06
C LEU A 130 27.85 17.37 5.00
N GLN A 131 28.55 16.29 5.38
CA GLN A 131 27.97 14.95 5.41
C GLN A 131 26.79 14.84 6.38
N ASN A 132 26.86 15.49 7.54
CA ASN A 132 25.74 15.54 8.49
C ASN A 132 24.51 16.23 7.86
N LEU A 133 24.70 17.36 7.18
CA LEU A 133 23.62 18.07 6.50
C LEU A 133 23.05 17.27 5.33
N LEU A 134 23.90 16.61 4.53
CA LEU A 134 23.45 15.75 3.44
C LEU A 134 22.61 14.59 3.96
N TYR A 135 22.98 14.01 5.10
CA TYR A 135 22.19 12.98 5.75
C TYR A 135 20.84 13.53 6.21
N GLU A 136 20.80 14.72 6.81
CA GLU A 136 19.55 15.37 7.23
C GLU A 136 18.63 15.64 6.03
N VAL A 137 19.16 16.20 4.94
CA VAL A 137 18.39 16.42 3.70
C VAL A 137 17.85 15.10 3.15
N MET A 138 18.68 14.05 3.12
CA MET A 138 18.24 12.72 2.67
C MET A 138 17.14 12.15 3.58
N HIS A 139 17.27 12.31 4.90
CA HIS A 139 16.26 11.85 5.85
C HIS A 139 14.93 12.58 5.66
N LEU A 140 14.96 13.92 5.61
CA LEU A 140 13.77 14.73 5.38
C LEU A 140 13.12 14.43 4.03
N GLN A 141 13.92 14.23 2.98
CA GLN A 141 13.39 13.85 1.68
C GLN A 141 12.67 12.48 1.73
N LYS A 142 13.25 11.48 2.41
CA LYS A 142 12.60 10.19 2.62
C LYS A 142 11.29 10.32 3.41
N GLU A 143 11.27 11.18 4.42
CA GLU A 143 10.07 11.44 5.21
C GLU A 143 8.99 12.14 4.38
N ILE A 144 9.36 13.14 3.56
CA ILE A 144 8.45 13.79 2.60
C ILE A 144 7.90 12.77 1.62
N THR A 145 8.73 11.93 1.00
CA THR A 145 8.27 10.88 0.07
C THR A 145 7.28 9.95 0.76
N LYS A 146 7.59 9.50 1.99
CA LYS A 146 6.68 8.66 2.78
C LYS A 146 5.35 9.37 3.06
N CYS A 147 5.37 10.67 3.36
CA CYS A 147 4.16 11.46 3.56
C CYS A 147 3.37 11.67 2.26
N LEU A 148 4.03 11.77 1.10
CA LEU A 148 3.39 11.90 -0.21
C LEU A 148 2.83 10.57 -0.71
N GLU A 149 3.43 9.44 -0.32
CA GLU A 149 2.92 8.09 -0.59
C GLU A 149 1.71 7.74 0.29
N PHE A 150 1.33 8.60 1.23
CA PHE A 150 0.12 8.41 2.03
C PHE A 150 -1.11 8.52 1.13
N LYS A 151 -1.68 7.37 0.80
CA LYS A 151 -2.99 7.26 0.17
C LYS A 151 -4.04 7.13 1.25
N SER A 152 -4.98 8.07 1.26
CA SER A 152 -6.13 7.99 2.16
C SER A 152 -7.24 7.17 1.50
N LYS A 153 -7.93 6.36 2.29
CA LYS A 153 -8.97 5.43 1.80
C LYS A 153 -10.10 6.10 1.03
N HIS A 154 -10.32 7.40 1.20
CA HIS A 154 -11.34 8.15 0.47
C HIS A 154 -11.05 8.28 -1.03
N GLU A 155 -9.80 8.10 -1.48
CA GLU A 155 -9.45 8.09 -2.91
C GLU A 155 -9.96 6.85 -3.65
N GLU A 156 -10.23 5.75 -2.93
CA GLU A 156 -10.74 4.50 -3.50
C GLU A 156 -12.28 4.45 -3.50
N ILE A 157 -12.96 5.44 -2.91
CA ILE A 157 -14.41 5.46 -2.80
C ILE A 157 -14.99 6.24 -3.97
N ASP A 158 -15.82 5.58 -4.76
CA ASP A 158 -16.62 6.24 -5.79
C ASP A 158 -17.66 7.15 -5.13
N LEU A 159 -17.46 8.45 -5.29
CA LEU A 159 -18.30 9.47 -4.68
C LEU A 159 -19.42 9.92 -5.64
N VAL A 160 -20.61 10.20 -5.09
CA VAL A 160 -21.78 10.75 -5.79
C VAL A 160 -21.41 12.05 -6.51
N SER A 161 -21.90 12.24 -7.75
CA SER A 161 -21.53 13.40 -8.56
C SER A 161 -21.82 14.73 -7.84
N LEU A 162 -21.04 15.77 -8.17
CA LEU A 162 -21.20 17.08 -7.54
C LEU A 162 -22.61 17.66 -7.75
N GLU A 163 -23.19 17.45 -8.92
CA GLU A 163 -24.52 17.95 -9.25
C GLU A 163 -25.62 17.28 -8.43
N GLU A 164 -25.54 15.97 -8.26
CA GLU A 164 -26.51 15.20 -7.46
C GLU A 164 -26.34 15.54 -5.97
N PHE A 165 -25.11 15.67 -5.50
CA PHE A 165 -24.83 16.08 -4.12
C PHE A 165 -25.49 17.42 -3.77
N TYR A 166 -25.30 18.47 -4.58
CA TYR A 166 -25.90 19.77 -4.28
C TYR A 166 -27.43 19.83 -4.48
N LYS A 167 -28.01 18.89 -5.23
CA LYS A 167 -29.47 18.79 -5.43
C LYS A 167 -30.14 18.03 -4.28
N GLU A 168 -29.53 16.96 -3.78
CA GLU A 168 -30.15 16.03 -2.84
C GLU A 168 -29.73 16.25 -1.38
N ALA A 169 -28.53 16.80 -1.14
CA ALA A 169 -28.01 16.98 0.21
C ALA A 169 -28.72 18.14 0.94
N PRO A 170 -29.16 17.94 2.20
CA PRO A 170 -29.70 18.99 3.04
C PRO A 170 -28.73 20.18 3.19
N PRO A 171 -29.24 21.41 3.34
CA PRO A 171 -28.42 22.62 3.49
C PRO A 171 -27.49 22.57 4.72
N ASP A 172 -27.87 21.82 5.76
CA ASP A 172 -27.07 21.60 6.96
C ASP A 172 -25.75 20.85 6.70
N ILE A 173 -25.74 19.99 5.66
CA ILE A 173 -24.57 19.18 5.28
C ILE A 173 -23.89 19.79 4.05
N SER A 174 -24.65 20.26 3.06
CA SER A 174 -24.09 20.77 1.81
C SER A 174 -23.31 22.08 2.00
N LYS A 175 -23.76 22.96 2.93
CA LYS A 175 -23.12 24.24 3.31
C LYS A 175 -22.48 24.97 2.11
N ALA A 176 -23.26 25.16 1.03
CA ALA A 176 -22.78 25.61 -0.28
C ALA A 176 -21.93 26.89 -0.25
N GLU A 177 -22.15 27.77 0.72
CA GLU A 177 -21.36 29.01 0.90
C GLU A 177 -19.88 28.75 1.22
N VAL A 178 -19.58 27.63 1.87
CA VAL A 178 -18.25 27.29 2.39
C VAL A 178 -17.60 26.19 1.53
N THR A 179 -18.39 25.21 1.08
CA THR A 179 -17.92 24.10 0.24
C THR A 179 -17.63 24.48 -1.21
N MET A 180 -18.24 25.54 -1.76
CA MET A 180 -17.92 26.00 -3.12
C MET A 180 -16.57 26.74 -3.21
N GLY A 181 -16.04 27.24 -2.09
CA GLY A 181 -14.77 27.97 -2.05
C GLY A 181 -13.55 27.09 -1.76
N ASP A 182 -13.73 25.93 -1.13
CA ASP A 182 -12.64 25.04 -0.72
C ASP A 182 -12.91 23.58 -1.15
N PRO A 183 -12.11 23.01 -2.07
CA PRO A 183 -12.28 21.64 -2.55
C PRO A 183 -12.12 20.58 -1.45
N HIS A 184 -11.33 20.85 -0.40
CA HIS A 184 -11.19 19.92 0.71
C HIS A 184 -12.48 19.84 1.54
N GLN A 185 -13.08 20.98 1.85
CA GLN A 185 -14.37 21.01 2.56
C GLN A 185 -15.49 20.44 1.70
N GLN A 186 -15.45 20.64 0.39
CA GLN A 186 -16.39 20.03 -0.56
C GLN A 186 -16.34 18.50 -0.50
N THR A 187 -15.14 17.91 -0.50
CA THR A 187 -14.93 16.46 -0.43
C THR A 187 -15.34 15.88 0.92
N LEU A 188 -15.04 16.58 2.03
CA LEU A 188 -15.52 16.18 3.36
C LEU A 188 -17.05 16.18 3.46
N ALA A 189 -17.72 17.23 2.97
CA ALA A 189 -19.17 17.32 2.99
C ALA A 189 -19.85 16.23 2.14
N ARG A 190 -19.22 15.86 1.00
CA ARG A 190 -19.67 14.72 0.18
C ARG A 190 -19.56 13.39 0.93
N LEU A 191 -18.43 13.15 1.59
CA LEU A 191 -18.22 11.94 2.40
C LEU A 191 -19.21 11.84 3.56
N ASP A 192 -19.48 12.95 4.25
CA ASP A 192 -20.44 12.99 5.34
C ASP A 192 -21.87 12.68 4.86
N TRP A 193 -22.25 13.23 3.69
CA TRP A 193 -23.53 12.93 3.08
C TRP A 193 -23.67 11.47 2.68
N GLU A 194 -22.65 10.88 2.08
CA GLU A 194 -22.67 9.46 1.73
C GLU A 194 -22.74 8.55 2.95
N LEU A 195 -22.04 8.92 4.02
CA LEU A 195 -22.10 8.19 5.27
C LEU A 195 -23.52 8.23 5.86
N GLU A 196 -24.15 9.41 5.86
CA GLU A 196 -25.54 9.60 6.29
C GLU A 196 -26.52 8.81 5.41
N GLN A 197 -26.33 8.84 4.08
CA GLN A 197 -27.09 8.04 3.12
C GLN A 197 -26.96 6.55 3.41
N ARG A 198 -25.73 6.01 3.51
CA ARG A 198 -25.49 4.59 3.81
C ARG A 198 -26.11 4.18 5.13
N LYS A 199 -26.08 5.03 6.17
CA LYS A 199 -26.78 4.77 7.44
C LYS A 199 -28.30 4.67 7.25
N ARG A 200 -28.90 5.61 6.52
CA ARG A 200 -30.34 5.61 6.23
C ARG A 200 -30.76 4.39 5.40
N LEU A 201 -29.98 4.04 4.37
CA LEU A 201 -30.23 2.85 3.56
C LEU A 201 -30.10 1.57 4.39
N ALA A 202 -29.08 1.47 5.25
CA ALA A 202 -28.91 0.30 6.13
C ALA A 202 -30.06 0.16 7.13
N GLU A 203 -30.57 1.26 7.69
CA GLU A 203 -31.74 1.23 8.57
C GLU A 203 -32.99 0.79 7.81
N LYS A 204 -33.27 1.41 6.66
CA LYS A 204 -34.42 1.06 5.82
C LYS A 204 -34.34 -0.40 5.36
N TYR A 205 -33.15 -0.89 5.03
CA TYR A 205 -32.94 -2.31 4.68
C TYR A 205 -33.27 -3.23 5.86
N ARG A 206 -32.84 -2.87 7.08
CA ARG A 206 -33.18 -3.62 8.30
C ARG A 206 -34.68 -3.63 8.58
N GLU A 207 -35.34 -2.48 8.42
CA GLU A 207 -36.80 -2.38 8.54
C GLU A 207 -37.52 -3.26 7.51
N CYS A 208 -37.09 -3.21 6.23
CA CYS A 208 -37.62 -4.05 5.17
C CYS A 208 -37.41 -5.55 5.46
N LEU A 209 -36.25 -5.95 5.98
CA LEU A 209 -36.00 -7.32 6.40
C LEU A 209 -36.92 -7.74 7.54
N SER A 210 -37.12 -6.88 8.55
CA SER A 210 -38.06 -7.16 9.65
C SER A 210 -39.48 -7.30 9.14
N ASN A 211 -39.91 -6.44 8.22
CA ASN A 211 -41.25 -6.51 7.62
C ASN A 211 -41.41 -7.77 6.76
N LYS A 212 -40.38 -8.16 5.98
CA LYS A 212 -40.36 -9.43 5.25
C LYS A 212 -40.53 -10.61 6.21
N GLU A 213 -39.82 -10.63 7.33
CA GLU A 213 -39.93 -11.69 8.32
C GLU A 213 -41.33 -11.75 8.96
N LYS A 214 -41.92 -10.59 9.29
CA LYS A 214 -43.31 -10.51 9.79
C LYS A 214 -44.30 -11.08 8.78
N ILE A 215 -44.22 -10.66 7.52
CA ILE A 215 -45.09 -11.15 6.45
C ILE A 215 -44.91 -12.65 6.25
N LEU A 216 -43.68 -13.17 6.29
CA LEU A 216 -43.43 -14.61 6.20
C LEU A 216 -44.08 -15.38 7.36
N LYS A 217 -43.98 -14.87 8.59
CA LYS A 217 -44.67 -15.48 9.76
C LYS A 217 -46.20 -15.43 9.61
N GLU A 218 -46.75 -14.32 9.13
CA GLU A 218 -48.19 -14.21 8.86
C GLU A 218 -48.65 -15.17 7.77
N ILE A 219 -47.86 -15.35 6.72
CA ILE A 219 -48.12 -16.34 5.66
C ILE A 219 -48.11 -17.74 6.25
N GLU A 220 -47.15 -18.08 7.11
CA GLU A 220 -47.07 -19.39 7.73
C GLU A 220 -48.28 -19.68 8.61
N VAL A 221 -48.68 -18.73 9.47
CA VAL A 221 -49.90 -18.86 10.29
C VAL A 221 -51.15 -19.02 9.43
N LYS A 222 -51.26 -18.25 8.32
CA LYS A 222 -52.39 -18.39 7.38
C LYS A 222 -52.38 -19.75 6.68
N LYS A 223 -51.20 -20.27 6.31
CA LYS A 223 -51.05 -21.61 5.72
C LYS A 223 -51.44 -22.70 6.72
N GLU A 224 -51.00 -22.61 7.97
CA GLU A 224 -51.40 -23.52 9.05
C GLU A 224 -52.91 -23.47 9.30
N TYR A 225 -53.50 -22.26 9.30
CA TYR A 225 -54.95 -22.11 9.42
C TYR A 225 -55.69 -22.79 8.26
N LEU A 226 -55.28 -22.55 7.01
CA LEU A 226 -55.86 -23.18 5.82
C LEU A 226 -55.69 -24.71 5.84
N SER A 227 -54.51 -25.21 6.23
CA SER A 227 -54.24 -26.65 6.33
C SER A 227 -55.05 -27.30 7.45
N SER A 228 -55.40 -26.57 8.51
CA SER A 228 -56.31 -27.03 9.57
C SER A 228 -57.79 -26.93 9.19
N LEU A 229 -58.16 -26.00 8.30
CA LEU A 229 -59.53 -25.76 7.85
C LEU A 229 -59.96 -26.82 6.83
N GLN A 230 -59.10 -27.17 5.88
CA GLN A 230 -59.34 -28.18 4.85
C GLN A 230 -59.89 -29.52 5.43
N PRO A 231 -59.26 -30.16 6.43
CA PRO A 231 -59.79 -31.40 7.00
C PRO A 231 -61.10 -31.20 7.76
N ARG A 232 -61.29 -30.05 8.43
CA ARG A 232 -62.56 -29.73 9.12
C ARG A 232 -63.72 -29.60 8.13
N LEU A 233 -63.50 -28.92 7.01
CA LEU A 233 -64.49 -28.80 5.94
C LEU A 233 -64.80 -30.17 5.33
N ASN A 234 -63.77 -31.00 5.08
CA ASN A 234 -63.94 -32.37 4.63
C ASN A 234 -64.74 -33.22 5.63
N SER A 235 -64.48 -33.08 6.93
CA SER A 235 -65.26 -33.78 7.96
C SER A 235 -66.74 -33.36 7.96
N ILE A 236 -67.04 -32.06 7.79
CA ILE A 236 -68.42 -31.56 7.68
C ILE A 236 -69.07 -32.13 6.41
N MET A 237 -68.36 -32.11 5.28
CA MET A 237 -68.84 -32.67 4.02
C MET A 237 -69.21 -34.15 4.19
N GLN A 238 -68.31 -34.97 4.76
CA GLN A 238 -68.56 -36.39 5.02
C GLN A 238 -69.71 -36.61 6.02
N ALA A 239 -69.79 -35.82 7.09
CA ALA A 239 -70.88 -35.92 8.07
C ALA A 239 -72.25 -35.53 7.48
N SER A 240 -72.27 -34.70 6.44
CA SER A 240 -73.51 -34.28 5.76
C SER A 240 -74.02 -35.31 4.73
N LEU A 241 -73.20 -36.28 4.31
CA LEU A 241 -73.56 -37.28 3.30
C LEU A 241 -74.83 -38.09 3.66
N PRO A 242 -75.00 -38.63 4.89
CA PRO A 242 -76.20 -39.39 5.24
C PRO A 242 -77.49 -38.57 5.17
N VAL A 243 -77.40 -37.27 5.49
CA VAL A 243 -78.53 -36.34 5.40
C VAL A 243 -78.85 -36.00 3.94
N GLN A 244 -77.81 -35.82 3.11
CA GLN A 244 -77.97 -35.65 1.66
C GLN A 244 -78.63 -36.86 1.01
N GLU A 245 -78.22 -38.06 1.37
CA GLU A 245 -78.83 -39.33 0.91
C GLU A 245 -80.28 -39.46 1.36
N TYR A 246 -80.57 -39.12 2.63
CA TYR A 246 -81.94 -39.20 3.18
C TYR A 246 -82.91 -38.21 2.52
N LEU A 247 -82.46 -36.98 2.24
CA LEU A 247 -83.26 -35.93 1.62
C LEU A 247 -83.22 -35.96 0.08
N PHE A 248 -82.57 -36.96 -0.53
CA PHE A 248 -82.36 -37.07 -1.98
C PHE A 248 -81.77 -35.80 -2.61
N MET A 249 -80.80 -35.16 -1.95
CA MET A 249 -80.14 -33.94 -2.41
C MET A 249 -78.66 -34.20 -2.73
N PRO A 250 -78.30 -34.69 -3.93
CA PRO A 250 -76.94 -35.11 -4.27
C PRO A 250 -76.06 -33.93 -4.72
N PHE A 251 -75.83 -32.96 -3.83
CA PHE A 251 -74.99 -31.79 -4.12
C PHE A 251 -73.53 -32.18 -4.45
N ASP A 252 -72.98 -33.21 -3.81
CA ASP A 252 -71.61 -33.67 -4.04
C ASP A 252 -71.43 -34.29 -5.45
N GLN A 253 -72.42 -35.05 -5.93
CA GLN A 253 -72.38 -35.64 -7.27
C GLN A 253 -72.52 -34.58 -8.36
N ALA A 254 -73.43 -33.61 -8.16
CA ALA A 254 -73.57 -32.47 -9.07
C ALA A 254 -72.31 -31.60 -9.10
N HIS A 255 -71.67 -31.39 -7.95
CA HIS A 255 -70.43 -30.63 -7.85
C HIS A 255 -69.28 -31.31 -8.61
N LYS A 256 -69.06 -32.62 -8.40
CA LYS A 256 -68.06 -33.41 -9.13
C LYS A 256 -68.28 -33.38 -10.64
N GLN A 257 -69.54 -33.49 -11.08
CA GLN A 257 -69.87 -33.38 -12.50
C GLN A 257 -69.55 -31.98 -13.06
N TYR A 258 -69.79 -30.92 -12.29
CA TYR A 258 -69.43 -29.54 -12.68
C TYR A 258 -67.92 -29.30 -12.70
N GLU A 259 -67.17 -29.88 -11.77
CA GLU A 259 -65.69 -29.82 -11.79
C GLU A 259 -65.13 -30.52 -13.03
N THR A 260 -65.65 -31.70 -13.37
CA THR A 260 -65.29 -32.39 -14.62
C THR A 260 -65.70 -31.57 -15.84
N ALA A 261 -66.88 -30.94 -15.82
CA ALA A 261 -67.38 -30.11 -16.91
C ALA A 261 -66.51 -28.87 -17.19
N ARG A 262 -65.79 -28.33 -16.19
CA ARG A 262 -64.88 -27.18 -16.40
C ARG A 262 -63.77 -27.46 -17.40
N HIS A 263 -63.41 -28.73 -17.61
CA HIS A 263 -62.40 -29.14 -18.58
C HIS A 263 -62.98 -29.48 -19.96
N LEU A 264 -64.29 -29.26 -20.19
CA LEU A 264 -64.90 -29.43 -21.50
C LEU A 264 -64.62 -28.22 -22.40
N PRO A 265 -64.42 -28.43 -23.71
CA PRO A 265 -64.40 -27.36 -24.70
C PRO A 265 -65.67 -26.49 -24.60
N PRO A 266 -65.59 -25.17 -24.88
CA PRO A 266 -66.71 -24.25 -24.68
C PRO A 266 -68.05 -24.70 -25.31
N PRO A 267 -68.09 -25.27 -26.53
CA PRO A 267 -69.34 -25.77 -27.11
C PRO A 267 -69.95 -26.96 -26.34
N LEU A 268 -69.10 -27.87 -25.84
CA LEU A 268 -69.53 -29.05 -25.09
C LEU A 268 -69.94 -28.70 -23.65
N TYR A 269 -69.28 -27.69 -23.05
CA TYR A 269 -69.71 -27.16 -21.76
C TYR A 269 -71.10 -26.54 -21.83
N VAL A 270 -71.38 -25.72 -22.86
CA VAL A 270 -72.71 -25.16 -23.07
C VAL A 270 -73.74 -26.27 -23.28
N LEU A 271 -73.44 -27.28 -24.09
CA LEU A 271 -74.33 -28.43 -24.27
C LEU A 271 -74.60 -29.17 -22.95
N PHE A 272 -73.58 -29.38 -22.12
CA PHE A 272 -73.71 -30.00 -20.80
C PHE A 272 -74.61 -29.19 -19.86
N VAL A 273 -74.40 -27.87 -19.77
CA VAL A 273 -75.23 -26.98 -18.93
C VAL A 273 -76.69 -26.97 -19.42
N GLN A 274 -76.93 -26.92 -20.73
CA GLN A 274 -78.28 -26.95 -21.28
C GLN A 274 -78.97 -28.31 -21.10
N ALA A 275 -78.25 -29.42 -21.30
CA ALA A 275 -78.78 -30.76 -21.13
C ALA A 275 -79.10 -31.10 -19.66
N THR A 276 -78.26 -30.64 -18.73
CA THR A 276 -78.52 -30.77 -17.28
C THR A 276 -79.67 -29.89 -16.82
N ALA A 277 -79.75 -28.65 -17.30
CA ALA A 277 -80.88 -27.76 -17.03
C ALA A 277 -82.21 -28.32 -17.55
N TYR A 278 -82.22 -28.89 -18.76
CA TYR A 278 -83.40 -29.54 -19.33
C TYR A 278 -83.83 -30.77 -18.54
N GLY A 279 -82.89 -31.63 -18.15
CA GLY A 279 -83.16 -32.83 -17.33
C GLY A 279 -83.73 -32.50 -15.95
N GLN A 280 -83.30 -31.40 -15.34
CA GLN A 280 -83.83 -30.91 -14.06
C GLN A 280 -85.21 -30.26 -14.22
N ALA A 281 -85.40 -29.40 -15.22
CA ALA A 281 -86.65 -28.66 -15.44
C ALA A 281 -87.82 -29.57 -15.85
N CYS A 282 -87.57 -30.64 -16.60
CA CYS A 282 -88.62 -31.57 -17.05
C CYS A 282 -88.87 -32.73 -16.07
N GLY A 283 -88.06 -32.89 -15.01
CA GLY A 283 -88.15 -34.00 -14.06
C GLY A 283 -89.11 -33.80 -12.89
N GLU A 284 -89.48 -32.57 -12.53
CA GLU A 284 -90.24 -32.27 -11.30
C GLU A 284 -91.75 -32.03 -11.47
N TYR A 285 -92.28 -31.98 -12.69
CA TYR A 285 -93.74 -31.88 -12.95
C TYR A 285 -94.23 -32.94 -13.94
N GLY A 286 -94.43 -34.17 -13.46
CA GLY A 286 -95.19 -35.18 -14.19
C GLY A 286 -96.70 -34.96 -14.04
N THR A 287 -97.33 -34.24 -14.97
CA THR A 287 -98.77 -34.36 -15.21
C THR A 287 -99.12 -35.77 -15.72
N SER A 288 -100.29 -36.25 -15.31
CA SER A 288 -100.79 -37.64 -15.27
C SER A 288 -100.96 -38.40 -16.60
N SER A 289 -100.17 -38.14 -17.64
CA SER A 289 -100.33 -38.82 -18.94
C SER A 289 -99.05 -39.41 -19.55
N CYS A 290 -97.91 -39.34 -18.88
CA CYS A 290 -96.68 -40.00 -19.33
C CYS A 290 -95.92 -40.55 -18.11
N PRO A 291 -95.32 -41.76 -18.18
CA PRO A 291 -94.48 -42.26 -17.09
C PRO A 291 -93.32 -41.28 -16.88
N PRO A 292 -92.82 -41.09 -15.64
CA PRO A 292 -91.64 -40.26 -15.39
C PRO A 292 -90.42 -41.00 -15.93
N ASP A 293 -90.17 -40.84 -17.22
CA ASP A 293 -88.98 -41.36 -17.86
C ASP A 293 -87.82 -40.49 -17.37
N LYS A 294 -87.14 -40.95 -16.32
CA LYS A 294 -85.77 -40.56 -15.97
C LYS A 294 -84.82 -41.01 -17.08
N THR A 295 -85.08 -40.65 -18.34
CA THR A 295 -84.35 -41.22 -19.49
C THR A 295 -83.21 -40.33 -19.97
N LEU A 296 -83.11 -39.08 -19.50
CA LEU A 296 -81.97 -38.22 -19.82
C LEU A 296 -80.95 -38.24 -18.68
N SER A 297 -80.01 -39.18 -18.75
CA SER A 297 -78.78 -39.18 -17.95
C SER A 297 -77.63 -38.58 -18.76
N VAL A 298 -77.04 -37.49 -18.28
CA VAL A 298 -75.86 -36.89 -18.89
C VAL A 298 -74.62 -37.33 -18.10
N ALA A 299 -73.66 -37.96 -18.77
CA ALA A 299 -72.37 -38.35 -18.21
C ALA A 299 -71.24 -37.81 -19.09
N ILE A 300 -70.17 -37.32 -18.46
CA ILE A 300 -68.96 -36.86 -19.14
C ILE A 300 -67.96 -38.00 -19.09
N GLU A 301 -67.72 -38.64 -20.23
CA GLU A 301 -66.77 -39.75 -20.37
C GLU A 301 -65.48 -39.26 -21.04
N GLY A 302 -64.33 -39.48 -20.40
CA GLY A 302 -63.04 -39.08 -20.93
C GLY A 302 -61.93 -39.00 -19.87
N SER A 303 -60.69 -38.87 -20.31
CA SER A 303 -59.54 -38.67 -19.43
C SER A 303 -59.44 -37.21 -18.99
N VAL A 304 -59.72 -36.94 -17.72
CA VAL A 304 -59.62 -35.60 -17.14
C VAL A 304 -58.15 -35.11 -17.14
N ASP A 305 -57.18 -36.03 -17.05
CA ASP A 305 -55.76 -35.69 -17.02
C ASP A 305 -55.24 -35.23 -18.38
N GLU A 306 -55.70 -35.85 -19.48
CA GLU A 306 -55.39 -35.39 -20.84
C GLU A 306 -56.09 -34.06 -21.15
N ALA A 307 -57.34 -33.88 -20.69
CA ALA A 307 -58.07 -32.62 -20.86
C ALA A 307 -57.40 -31.45 -20.11
N LYS A 308 -56.87 -31.69 -18.90
CA LYS A 308 -56.07 -30.69 -18.16
C LYS A 308 -54.77 -30.33 -18.88
N ALA A 309 -54.11 -31.28 -19.52
CA ALA A 309 -52.88 -31.04 -20.28
C ALA A 309 -53.12 -30.15 -21.52
N LEU A 310 -54.27 -30.30 -22.19
CA LEU A 310 -54.67 -29.47 -23.34
C LEU A 310 -55.09 -28.04 -22.97
N PHE A 311 -55.53 -27.81 -21.72
CA PHE A 311 -55.91 -26.48 -21.22
C PHE A 311 -54.71 -25.65 -20.71
N LYS A 312 -53.54 -26.26 -20.50
CA LYS A 312 -52.30 -25.48 -20.36
C LYS A 312 -51.98 -24.88 -21.73
N PRO A 313 -51.86 -23.55 -21.88
CA PRO A 313 -51.25 -23.02 -23.09
C PRO A 313 -49.84 -23.64 -23.25
N PRO A 314 -49.35 -23.84 -24.49
CA PRO A 314 -47.97 -24.23 -24.68
C PRO A 314 -47.08 -23.21 -23.96
N GLU A 315 -46.21 -23.69 -23.07
CA GLU A 315 -45.03 -22.92 -22.71
C GLU A 315 -44.23 -22.73 -24.00
N ASP A 316 -44.37 -21.55 -24.61
CA ASP A 316 -43.24 -20.77 -25.13
C ASP A 316 -43.74 -19.48 -25.80
N SER A 317 -43.50 -18.36 -25.11
CA SER A 317 -43.13 -17.10 -25.77
C SER A 317 -42.34 -16.24 -24.79
N GLN A 318 -41.01 -16.33 -24.91
CA GLN A 318 -40.02 -15.26 -24.78
C GLN A 318 -40.45 -14.01 -24.00
N ASP A 319 -39.80 -13.80 -22.85
CA ASP A 319 -39.29 -12.49 -22.42
C ASP A 319 -38.29 -12.76 -21.27
N ASP A 320 -37.03 -12.99 -21.61
CA ASP A 320 -35.89 -12.81 -20.69
C ASP A 320 -34.76 -12.15 -21.49
N GLU A 321 -34.95 -10.86 -21.81
CA GLU A 321 -33.85 -9.92 -21.86
C GLU A 321 -33.75 -9.31 -20.46
N SER A 322 -32.70 -9.66 -19.72
CA SER A 322 -31.84 -8.72 -18.99
C SER A 322 -31.17 -9.39 -17.79
N ASP A 323 -29.86 -9.62 -17.95
CA ASP A 323 -28.80 -9.10 -17.07
C ASP A 323 -27.81 -10.15 -16.50
N SER A 324 -26.55 -9.77 -16.66
CA SER A 324 -25.41 -10.02 -15.78
C SER A 324 -24.48 -11.23 -16.03
N ASP A 325 -23.35 -10.81 -16.60
CA ASP A 325 -21.96 -11.11 -16.25
C ASP A 325 -21.23 -12.29 -16.91
N ALA A 326 -20.35 -11.86 -17.81
CA ALA A 326 -19.28 -12.62 -18.43
C ALA A 326 -18.07 -12.64 -17.49
N GLU A 327 -17.74 -13.83 -16.99
CA GLU A 327 -16.40 -14.11 -16.47
C GLU A 327 -15.48 -14.38 -17.68
N GLU A 328 -14.50 -13.51 -17.87
CA GLU A 328 -13.38 -13.69 -18.78
C GLU A 328 -12.43 -14.78 -18.24
N GLU A 329 -12.22 -15.84 -19.01
CA GLU A 329 -10.95 -16.57 -19.01
C GLU A 329 -10.44 -16.69 -20.46
N GLN A 330 -9.81 -15.62 -20.95
CA GLN A 330 -8.90 -15.70 -22.09
C GLN A 330 -7.49 -16.01 -21.60
N THR A 331 -7.14 -17.30 -21.62
CA THR A 331 -5.73 -17.70 -21.71
C THR A 331 -5.28 -17.59 -23.16
N THR A 332 -4.76 -16.43 -23.52
CA THR A 332 -3.93 -16.25 -24.72
C THR A 332 -2.59 -16.95 -24.52
N VAL A 333 -2.29 -17.94 -25.35
CA VAL A 333 -0.91 -18.44 -25.55
C VAL A 333 -0.50 -18.04 -26.97
N PRO A 334 0.55 -17.22 -27.16
CA PRO A 334 1.06 -16.91 -28.48
C PRO A 334 1.92 -18.05 -29.02
N SER A 335 1.92 -18.18 -30.34
CA SER A 335 2.79 -19.07 -31.09
C SER A 335 4.25 -18.61 -31.08
N SER A 336 5.13 -19.59 -31.28
CA SER A 336 6.35 -19.55 -32.11
C SER A 336 7.50 -18.62 -31.70
N LEU A 337 8.67 -19.22 -31.45
CA LEU A 337 9.92 -19.15 -32.24
C LEU A 337 11.08 -19.64 -31.34
N GLU A 338 11.80 -20.68 -31.78
CA GLU A 338 13.25 -20.64 -32.09
C GLU A 338 14.14 -20.50 -30.85
N ALA A 339 15.30 -21.14 -30.69
CA ALA A 339 16.13 -22.07 -31.42
C ALA A 339 17.20 -22.52 -30.39
N GLU A 340 18.11 -23.43 -30.78
CA GLU A 340 19.54 -23.44 -30.37
C GLU A 340 19.87 -23.52 -28.85
N GLU A 341 20.83 -24.26 -28.33
CA GLU A 341 21.92 -25.12 -28.78
C GLU A 341 22.65 -25.47 -27.46
N VAL A 342 23.50 -26.52 -27.49
CA VAL A 342 24.47 -26.95 -26.45
C VAL A 342 23.95 -27.86 -25.34
#